data_AF-A0A8J8FMW7-F1
#
_entry.id   AF-A0A8J8FMW7-F1
#
_cell.length_a   1.000
_cell.length_b   1.000
_cell.length_c   1.000
_cell.angle_alpha   90.00
_cell.angle_beta   90.00
_cell.angle_gamma   90.00
#
_symmetry.space_group_name_H-M   'P 1'
#
loop_
_entity.id
_entity.type
_entity.pdbx_description
1 polymer ?
#
loop_
_entity_poly.entity_id
_entity_poly.type
_entity_poly.pdbx_seq_one_letter_code
_entity_poly.pdbx_strand_id
1 'polypeptide(L)' 'VHKASWPGEEQIIRGTLSDIREKCKEAKINSQAMIIASPTLGARHWPELKKSKLYDAAFTHRFRKAEKETK' A
#
# COMPACT_ATOMS: atom_id res chain seq x y z
N VAL A 1 -8.94 3.19 4.15
CA VAL A 1 -9.71 2.22 3.34
C VAL A 1 -10.91 1.78 4.17
N HIS A 2 -12.11 1.87 3.62
CA HIS A 2 -13.38 1.50 4.29
C HIS A 2 -14.11 0.48 3.43
N LYS A 3 -14.75 -0.52 4.07
CA LYS A 3 -15.38 -1.68 3.41
C LYS A 3 -14.45 -2.33 2.37
N ALA A 4 -13.21 -2.62 2.78
CA ALA A 4 -12.22 -3.25 1.90
C ALA A 4 -12.80 -4.54 1.31
N SER A 5 -12.54 -4.76 0.01
CA SER A 5 -13.04 -5.91 -0.79
C SER A 5 -14.56 -6.05 -0.94
N TRP A 6 -15.37 -5.08 -0.49
CA TRP A 6 -16.82 -5.12 -0.72
C TRP A 6 -17.15 -4.57 -2.11
N PRO A 7 -17.76 -5.36 -3.01
CA PRO A 7 -18.06 -4.93 -4.37
C PRO A 7 -18.98 -3.71 -4.39
N GLY A 8 -18.56 -2.64 -5.09
CA GLY A 8 -19.36 -1.42 -5.24
C GLY A 8 -19.44 -0.52 -4.00
N GLU A 9 -18.95 -0.98 -2.85
CA GLU A 9 -19.01 -0.23 -1.58
C GLU A 9 -17.63 0.11 -1.01
N GLU A 10 -16.54 -0.45 -1.56
CA GLU A 10 -15.19 -0.11 -1.15
C GLU A 10 -14.88 1.37 -1.38
N GLN A 11 -14.36 2.03 -0.34
CA GLN A 11 -13.93 3.42 -0.40
C GLN A 11 -12.45 3.57 -0.04
N ILE A 12 -11.68 4.14 -0.96
CA ILE A 12 -10.26 4.46 -0.79
C ILE A 12 -10.08 5.98 -0.78
N ILE A 13 -9.83 6.55 0.40
CA ILE A 13 -9.46 7.95 0.57
C ILE A 13 -7.94 8.06 0.58
N ARG A 14 -7.39 8.98 -0.23
CA ARG A 14 -5.97 9.32 -0.28
C ARG A 14 -5.75 10.75 0.21
N GLY A 15 -4.75 10.92 1.06
CA GLY A 15 -4.41 12.21 1.66
C GLY A 15 -3.05 12.18 2.33
N THR A 16 -2.67 13.32 2.88
CA THR A 16 -1.50 13.51 3.74
C THR A 16 -1.94 13.56 5.20
N LEU A 17 -0.98 13.58 6.12
CA LEU A 17 -1.29 13.76 7.54
C LEU A 17 -2.00 15.09 7.83
N SER A 18 -1.82 16.12 6.98
CA SER A 18 -2.44 17.42 7.16
C SER A 18 -3.91 17.46 6.74
N ASP A 19 -4.34 16.67 5.75
CA ASP A 19 -5.68 16.78 5.14
C ASP A 19 -6.60 15.57 5.37
N ILE A 20 -6.07 14.43 5.80
CA ILE A 20 -6.83 13.17 5.84
C ILE A 20 -8.05 13.24 6.78
N ARG A 21 -7.98 14.06 7.82
CA ARG A 21 -9.08 14.25 8.78
C ARG A 21 -10.33 14.83 8.10
N GLU A 22 -10.15 15.87 7.29
CA GLU A 22 -11.27 16.56 6.63
C GLU A 22 -11.88 15.66 5.57
N LYS A 23 -11.04 15.00 4.78
CA LYS A 23 -11.47 14.04 3.76
C LYS A 23 -12.29 12.88 4.33
N CYS A 24 -11.89 12.32 5.48
CA CYS A 24 -12.67 11.27 6.16
C CYS A 24 -14.05 11.77 6.61
N LYS A 25 -14.14 13.02 7.10
CA LYS A 25 -15.42 13.63 7.50
C LYS A 25 -16.36 13.83 6.31
N GLU A 26 -15.84 14.38 5.21
CA GLU A 26 -16.62 14.61 3.98
C GLU A 26 -17.18 13.29 3.43
N ALA A 27 -16.40 12.22 3.48
CA ALA A 27 -16.82 10.88 3.07
C ALA A 27 -17.72 10.16 4.09
N LYS A 28 -18.03 10.80 5.23
CA LYS A 28 -18.82 10.23 6.34
C LYS A 28 -18.26 8.92 6.90
N ILE A 29 -16.93 8.77 6.87
CA ILE A 29 -16.24 7.61 7.45
C ILE A 29 -15.85 7.95 8.88
N ASN A 30 -16.66 7.49 9.83
CA ASN A 30 -16.49 7.76 11.26
C ASN A 30 -15.93 6.55 12.05
N SER A 31 -15.94 5.36 11.47
CA SER A 31 -15.49 4.10 12.10
C SER A 31 -15.15 3.04 11.04
N GLN A 32 -14.65 1.88 11.48
CA GLN A 32 -14.41 0.69 10.64
C GLN A 32 -13.55 0.95 9.38
N ALA A 33 -12.44 1.65 9.55
CA ALA A 33 -11.49 1.91 8.47
C ALA A 33 -10.08 1.45 8.83
N MET A 34 -9.38 0.88 7.85
CA MET A 34 -7.94 0.65 7.93
C MET A 34 -7.20 1.91 7.51
N ILE A 35 -6.29 2.40 8.35
CA ILE A 35 -5.40 3.53 8.09
C ILE A 35 -4.02 2.99 7.76
N ILE A 36 -3.50 3.32 6.57
CA ILE A 36 -2.15 2.97 6.15
C ILE A 36 -1.41 4.29 5.94
N ALA A 37 -0.30 4.48 6.67
CA ALA A 37 0.58 5.62 6.53
C ALA A 37 2.00 5.13 6.29
N SER A 38 2.55 5.43 5.12
CA SER A 38 3.91 5.07 4.76
C SER A 38 4.41 5.98 3.65
N PRO A 39 5.71 6.36 3.64
CA PRO A 39 6.33 7.04 2.52
C PRO A 39 6.13 6.29 1.19
N THR A 40 6.08 4.95 1.23
CA THR A 40 5.92 4.10 0.04
C THR A 40 4.58 4.29 -0.68
N LEU A 41 3.54 4.82 -0.03
CA LEU A 41 2.26 5.12 -0.69
C LEU A 41 2.37 6.23 -1.73
N GLY A 42 3.34 7.14 -1.58
CA GLY A 42 3.68 8.20 -2.53
C GLY A 42 4.88 7.87 -3.42
N ALA A 43 5.53 6.71 -3.22
CA ALA A 43 6.81 6.41 -3.88
C ALA A 43 6.73 6.33 -5.40
N ARG A 44 5.54 6.15 -5.99
CA ARG A 44 5.34 6.23 -7.45
C ARG A 44 5.72 7.60 -8.03
N HIS A 45 5.74 8.64 -7.20
CA HIS A 45 6.13 10.00 -7.59
C HIS A 45 7.59 10.34 -7.27
N TRP A 46 8.37 9.39 -6.75
CA TRP A 46 9.77 9.64 -6.43
C TRP A 46 10.65 9.56 -7.68
N PRO A 47 11.72 10.39 -7.78
CA PRO A 47 12.65 10.36 -8.90
C PRO A 47 13.34 9.00 -9.08
N GLU A 48 13.63 8.34 -7.95
CA GLU A 48 14.23 7.02 -7.92
C GLU A 48 13.33 6.05 -7.15
N LEU A 49 13.00 4.93 -7.78
CA LEU A 49 12.15 3.88 -7.23
C LEU A 49 12.98 2.64 -6.91
N LYS A 50 13.28 2.43 -5.63
CA LYS A 50 13.87 1.18 -5.16
C LYS A 50 12.79 0.12 -4.97
N LYS A 51 12.74 -0.88 -5.85
CA LYS A 51 11.78 -1.99 -5.75
C LYS A 51 12.11 -2.89 -4.56
N SER A 52 11.07 -3.34 -3.85
CA SER A 52 11.21 -4.36 -2.81
C SER A 52 11.60 -5.70 -3.44
N LYS A 53 12.63 -6.35 -2.89
CA LYS A 53 13.05 -7.70 -3.30
C LYS A 53 12.33 -8.82 -2.52
N LEU A 54 11.31 -8.49 -1.71
CA LEU A 54 10.62 -9.46 -0.85
C LEU A 54 10.08 -10.67 -1.62
N TYR A 55 9.57 -10.43 -2.83
CA TYR A 55 9.02 -11.47 -3.71
C TYR A 55 9.84 -11.71 -4.97
N ASP A 56 11.03 -11.09 -5.08
CA ASP A 56 11.91 -11.30 -6.23
C ASP A 56 12.43 -12.76 -6.21
N ALA A 57 12.09 -13.52 -7.26
CA ALA A 57 12.45 -14.93 -7.38
C ALA A 57 13.97 -15.15 -7.44
N ALA A 58 14.73 -14.17 -7.95
CA ALA A 58 16.18 -14.23 -8.01
C ALA A 58 16.85 -13.80 -6.69
N PHE A 59 16.09 -13.33 -5.70
CA PHE A 59 16.63 -12.82 -4.44
C PHE A 59 16.59 -13.87 -3.33
N THR A 60 17.76 -14.31 -2.88
CA THR A 60 17.91 -15.16 -1.69
C THR A 60 17.92 -14.30 -0.42
N HIS A 61 17.11 -14.64 0.57
CA HIS A 61 17.18 -14.03 1.90
C HIS A 61 16.76 -15.00 3.00
N ARG A 62 17.48 -14.99 4.13
CA ARG A 62 17.24 -15.90 5.27
C ARG A 62 17.03 -17.34 4.80
N PHE A 63 15.83 -17.89 4.99
CA PHE A 63 15.47 -19.26 4.65
C PHE A 63 14.86 -19.41 3.24
N ARG A 64 14.59 -18.32 2.52
CA ARG A 64 14.11 -18.34 1.14
C ARG A 64 15.30 -18.33 0.19
N LYS A 65 15.48 -19.44 -0.55
CA LYS A 65 16.46 -19.52 -1.64
C LYS A 65 15.86 -18.94 -2.92
N ALA A 66 16.70 -18.28 -3.71
CA ALA A 66 16.37 -17.88 -5.06
C ALA A 66 16.10 -19.10 -5.94
N GLU A 67 15.21 -18.95 -6.92
CA GLU A 67 14.99 -19.95 -7.95
C GLU A 67 16.28 -20.08 -8.79
N LYS A 68 16.65 -21.32 -9.12
CA LYS A 68 17.71 -21.57 -10.09
C LYS A 68 17.11 -21.33 -11.47
N GLU A 69 17.76 -20.55 -12.32
CA GLU A 69 17.39 -20.50 -13.73
C GLU A 69 17.43 -21.92 -14.30
N THR A 70 16.25 -22.46 -14.62
CA THR A 70 16.14 -23.68 -15.39
C THR A 70 16.54 -23.32 -16.82
N LYS A 71 17.80 -23.60 -17.17
CA LYS A 71 18.24 -23.64 -18.58
C LYS A 71 17.64 -24.85 -19.28
#